data_AF-W7TFB9-F1
#
_entry.id   AF-W7TFB9-F1
#
_cell.length_a   1.000
_cell.length_b   1.000
_cell.length_c   1.000
_cell.angle_alpha   90.00
_cell.angle_beta   90.00
_cell.angle_gamma   90.00
#
_symmetry.space_group_name_H-M   'P 1'
#
loop_
_entity.id
_entity.type
_entity.pdbx_description
1 polymer ?
#
loop_
_entity_poly.entity_id
_entity_poly.type
_entity_poly.pdbx_seq_one_letter_code
_entity_poly.pdbx_strand_id
1 'polypeptide(L)'
;MSDTARFLAALQADYPPGTPTRALADGIHGLLTAFAHHKRERHTGVPLAQIDRAIAEPLRPLLAAWLHGEDITDTDDQQWRLR
;
A
#
# COMPACT_ATOMS: atom_id res chain seq x y z
N MET A 1 11.21 -13.99 11.94
CA MET A 1 10.29 -12.93 11.45
C MET A 1 10.13 -11.88 12.54
N SER A 2 10.28 -10.58 12.21
CA SER A 2 10.03 -9.49 13.16
C SER A 2 8.55 -9.47 13.60
N ASP A 3 8.26 -8.92 14.78
CA ASP A 3 6.89 -8.83 15.30
C ASP A 3 5.96 -8.06 14.36
N THR A 4 6.48 -7.04 13.66
CA THR A 4 5.76 -6.30 12.61
C THR A 4 5.31 -7.20 11.46
N ALA A 5 6.17 -8.12 11.00
CA ALA A 5 5.81 -9.03 9.91
C ALA A 5 4.72 -10.03 10.35
N ARG A 6 4.74 -10.47 11.61
CA ARG A 6 3.69 -11.32 12.19
C ARG A 6 2.36 -10.56 12.34
N PHE A 7 2.40 -9.33 12.82
CA PHE A 7 1.23 -8.47 12.94
C PHE A 7 0.57 -8.23 11.57
N LEU A 8 1.35 -7.86 10.55
CA LEU A 8 0.84 -7.62 9.20
C LEU A 8 0.24 -8.89 8.59
N ALA A 9 0.85 -10.06 8.82
CA ALA A 9 0.32 -11.33 8.34
C ALA A 9 -1.02 -11.69 9.01
N ALA A 10 -1.17 -11.41 10.30
CA ALA A 10 -2.44 -11.59 11.02
C ALA A 10 -3.52 -10.63 10.48
N LEU A 11 -3.17 -9.34 10.33
CA LEU A 11 -4.05 -8.33 9.71
C LEU A 11 -4.48 -8.71 8.30
N GLN A 12 -3.57 -9.27 7.52
CA GLN A 12 -3.90 -9.81 6.20
C GLN A 12 -4.90 -10.96 6.30
N ALA A 13 -4.73 -11.88 7.25
CA ALA A 13 -5.64 -13.02 7.42
C ALA A 13 -7.05 -12.59 7.86
N ASP A 14 -7.16 -11.55 8.69
CA ASP A 14 -8.43 -11.10 9.26
C ASP A 14 -9.28 -10.24 8.30
N TYR A 15 -8.66 -9.66 7.26
CA TYR A 15 -9.36 -8.77 6.32
C TYR A 15 -9.35 -9.32 4.89
N PRO A 16 -10.53 -9.38 4.22
CA PRO A 16 -10.61 -9.90 2.86
C PRO A 16 -9.88 -8.98 1.85
N PRO A 17 -9.43 -9.55 0.72
CA PRO A 17 -8.92 -8.78 -0.43
C PRO A 17 -9.91 -7.70 -0.87
N GLY A 18 -9.39 -6.54 -1.29
CA GLY A 18 -10.20 -5.41 -1.75
C GLY A 18 -10.70 -4.49 -0.64
N THR A 19 -10.31 -4.70 0.62
CA THR A 19 -10.57 -3.72 1.70
C THR A 19 -9.41 -2.74 1.85
N PRO A 20 -9.65 -1.47 2.24
CA PRO A 20 -8.58 -0.50 2.49
C PRO A 20 -7.56 -0.99 3.51
N THR A 21 -8.03 -1.64 4.59
CA THR A 21 -7.17 -2.20 5.63
C THR A 21 -6.25 -3.30 5.10
N ARG A 22 -6.77 -4.18 4.24
CA ARG A 22 -5.97 -5.24 3.60
C ARG A 22 -4.90 -4.64 2.69
N ALA A 23 -5.26 -3.68 1.84
CA ALA A 23 -4.32 -3.02 0.94
C ALA A 23 -3.23 -2.24 1.69
N LEU A 24 -3.57 -1.60 2.82
CA LEU A 24 -2.59 -0.96 3.68
C LEU A 24 -1.61 -1.99 4.28
N ALA A 25 -2.12 -3.12 4.77
CA ALA A 25 -1.27 -4.17 5.33
C ALA A 25 -0.33 -4.78 4.27
N ASP A 26 -0.85 -5.05 3.07
CA ASP A 26 -0.07 -5.51 1.91
C ASP A 26 1.00 -4.49 1.50
N GLY A 27 0.66 -3.20 1.44
CA GLY A 27 1.60 -2.14 1.07
C GLY A 27 2.73 -1.94 2.07
N ILE A 28 2.43 -1.94 3.38
CA ILE A 28 3.46 -1.87 4.44
C ILE A 28 4.37 -3.10 4.39
N HIS A 29 3.81 -4.30 4.18
CA HIS A 29 4.59 -5.52 4.04
C HIS A 29 5.55 -5.45 2.83
N GLY A 30 5.06 -4.98 1.69
CA GLY A 30 5.85 -4.76 0.48
C GLY A 30 7.00 -3.78 0.71
N LEU A 31 6.73 -2.65 1.39
CA LEU A 31 7.73 -1.65 1.74
C LEU A 31 8.84 -2.23 2.62
N LEU A 32 8.48 -2.96 3.68
CA LEU A 32 9.45 -3.60 4.58
C LEU A 32 10.31 -4.63 3.86
N THR A 33 9.72 -5.36 2.92
CA THR A 33 10.43 -6.32 2.07
C THR A 33 11.41 -5.61 1.13
N ALA A 34 10.99 -4.51 0.50
CA ALA A 34 11.85 -3.69 -0.34
C ALA A 34 13.02 -3.06 0.45
N PHE A 35 12.77 -2.59 1.66
CA PHE A 35 13.81 -2.10 2.57
C PHE A 35 14.80 -3.20 2.95
N ALA A 36 14.30 -4.39 3.28
CA ALA A 36 15.17 -5.53 3.61
C ALA A 36 16.05 -5.93 2.41
N HIS A 37 15.51 -5.88 1.19
CA HIS A 37 16.26 -6.11 -0.04
C HIS A 37 17.34 -5.05 -0.27
N HIS A 38 16.95 -3.76 -0.27
CA HIS A 38 17.87 -2.64 -0.46
C HIS A 38 19.00 -2.64 0.57
N LYS A 39 18.69 -2.95 1.84
CA LYS A 39 19.69 -3.09 2.90
C LYS A 39 20.71 -4.20 2.60
N ARG A 40 20.28 -5.35 2.06
CA ARG A 40 21.19 -6.44 1.65
C ARG A 40 22.10 -6.00 0.50
N GLU A 41 21.59 -5.19 -0.41
CA GLU A 41 22.34 -4.61 -1.53
C GLU A 41 23.18 -3.40 -1.15
N ARG A 42 23.19 -3.00 0.14
CA ARG A 42 23.90 -1.83 0.67
C ARG A 42 23.42 -0.50 0.09
N HIS A 43 22.21 -0.44 -0.42
CA HIS A 43 21.54 0.81 -0.75
C HIS A 43 21.11 1.54 0.54
N THR A 44 21.17 2.88 0.54
CA THR A 44 20.91 3.72 1.72
C THR A 44 19.42 4.02 1.96
N GLY A 45 18.54 3.63 1.04
CA GLY A 45 17.11 3.87 1.16
C GLY A 45 16.30 3.19 0.06
N VAL A 46 14.98 3.28 0.16
CA VAL A 46 14.03 2.83 -0.86
C VAL A 46 13.56 4.06 -1.66
N PRO A 47 13.61 4.05 -3.00
CA PRO A 47 13.13 5.16 -3.82
C PRO A 47 11.67 5.52 -3.53
N LEU A 48 11.35 6.82 -3.48
CA LEU A 48 10.00 7.30 -3.19
C LEU A 48 8.96 6.73 -4.17
N ALA A 49 9.31 6.61 -5.44
CA ALA A 49 8.46 6.00 -6.48
C ALA A 49 8.14 4.51 -6.24
N GLN A 50 8.93 3.83 -5.41
CA GLN A 50 8.66 2.45 -5.01
C GLN A 50 7.73 2.40 -3.78
N ILE A 51 7.80 3.41 -2.92
CA ILE A 51 6.86 3.62 -1.81
C ILE A 51 5.46 3.93 -2.35
N ASP A 52 5.36 4.84 -3.32
CA ASP A 52 4.08 5.19 -3.96
C ASP A 52 3.43 4.00 -4.65
N ARG A 53 4.21 3.20 -5.41
CA ARG A 53 3.71 1.98 -6.05
C ARG A 53 3.27 0.91 -5.05
N ALA A 54 3.96 0.80 -3.90
CA ALA A 54 3.64 -0.21 -2.90
C ALA A 54 2.42 0.16 -2.05
N ILE A 55 2.23 1.45 -1.75
CA ILE A 55 1.24 1.92 -0.77
C ILE A 55 0.16 2.76 -1.45
N ALA A 56 0.54 3.84 -2.13
CA ALA A 56 -0.41 4.84 -2.62
C ALA A 56 -1.26 4.33 -3.79
N GLU A 57 -0.66 3.67 -4.79
CA GLU A 57 -1.38 3.16 -5.96
C GLU A 57 -2.48 2.14 -5.61
N PRO A 58 -2.23 1.11 -4.78
CA PRO A 58 -3.28 0.16 -4.39
C PRO A 58 -4.35 0.76 -3.49
N LEU A 59 -3.99 1.73 -2.64
CA LEU A 59 -4.92 2.35 -1.70
C LEU A 59 -5.85 3.39 -2.36
N ARG A 60 -5.40 4.11 -3.40
CA ARG A 60 -6.18 5.16 -4.06
C ARG A 60 -7.59 4.73 -4.44
N PRO A 61 -7.81 3.66 -5.25
CA PRO A 61 -9.16 3.28 -5.65
C PRO A 61 -10.03 2.83 -4.47
N LEU A 62 -9.41 2.21 -3.45
CA LEU A 62 -10.12 1.73 -2.26
C LEU A 62 -10.53 2.87 -1.33
N LEU A 63 -9.68 3.88 -1.17
CA LEU A 63 -9.99 5.10 -0.43
C LEU A 63 -11.02 5.95 -1.17
N ALA A 64 -10.91 6.06 -2.49
CA ALA A 64 -11.90 6.75 -3.32
C ALA A 64 -13.29 6.09 -3.18
N ALA A 65 -13.37 4.77 -3.34
CA ALA A 65 -14.62 4.02 -3.15
C ALA A 65 -15.17 4.16 -1.71
N TRP A 66 -14.30 4.19 -0.69
CA TRP A 66 -14.72 4.35 0.70
C TRP A 66 -15.21 5.77 1.03
N LEU A 67 -14.53 6.80 0.53
CA LEU A 67 -14.87 8.22 0.77
C LEU A 67 -16.08 8.69 -0.03
N HIS A 68 -16.22 8.19 -1.26
CA HIS A 68 -17.13 8.76 -2.26
C HIS A 68 -18.17 7.77 -2.79
N GLY A 69 -18.11 6.49 -2.41
CA GLY A 69 -18.95 5.44 -2.99
C GLY A 69 -18.48 5.02 -4.39
N GLU A 70 -19.23 4.13 -5.04
CA GLU A 70 -18.88 3.58 -6.37
C GLU A 70 -19.02 4.60 -7.52
N ASP A 71 -19.74 5.70 -7.32
CA ASP A 71 -20.12 6.63 -8.39
C ASP A 71 -19.03 7.66 -8.79
N ILE A 72 -17.90 7.74 -8.07
CA ILE A 72 -16.91 8.84 -8.25
C ILE A 72 -15.50 8.32 -8.62
N THR A 73 -15.35 7.04 -8.97
CA THR A 73 -14.01 6.47 -9.25
C THR A 73 -13.27 7.09 -10.43
N ASP A 74 -13.98 7.65 -11.42
CA ASP A 74 -13.36 8.16 -12.65
C ASP A 74 -12.89 9.63 -12.54
N THR A 75 -13.50 10.41 -11.64
CA THR A 75 -13.19 11.85 -11.52
C THR A 75 -12.05 12.11 -10.53
N ASP A 76 -11.97 11.34 -9.43
CA ASP A 76 -10.92 11.50 -8.43
C ASP A 76 -9.57 10.94 -8.89
N ASP A 77 -9.58 9.87 -9.68
CA ASP A 77 -8.33 9.31 -10.23
C ASP A 77 -7.65 10.30 -11.21
N GLN A 78 -8.43 11.16 -11.88
CA GLN A 78 -7.88 12.27 -12.68
C GLN A 78 -7.29 13.39 -11.81
N GLN A 79 -7.94 13.79 -10.71
CA GLN A 79 -7.43 14.87 -9.85
C GLN A 79 -6.10 14.50 -9.17
N TRP A 80 -5.91 13.22 -8.85
CA TRP A 80 -4.67 12.71 -8.26
C TRP A 80 -3.53 12.46 -9.25
N ARG A 81 -3.81 12.39 -10.57
CA ARG A 81 -2.78 12.30 -11.62
C ARG A 81 -2.26 13.66 -12.09
N LEU A 82 -2.96 14.74 -11.75
CA LEU A 82 -2.62 16.12 -12.11
C LEU A 82 -1.78 16.85 -11.03
N ARG A 83 -1.46 16.19 -9.91
CA ARG A 83 -0.59 16.69 -8.83
C ARG A 83 0.69 15.87 -8.79
#